data_AF-A0A1E9VUJ5-F1
#
_entry.id   AF-A0A1E9VUJ5-F1
#
_cell.length_a   1.000
_cell.length_b   1.000
_cell.length_c   1.000
_cell.angle_alpha   90.00
_cell.angle_beta   90.00
_cell.angle_gamma   90.00
#
_symmetry.space_group_name_H-M   'P 1'
#
loop_
_entity.id
_entity.type
_entity.pdbx_description
1 polymer ?
#
loop_
_entity_poly.entity_id
_entity_poly.type
_entity_poly.pdbx_seq_one_letter_code
_entity_poly.pdbx_strand_id
1 'polypeptide(L)' 'MNITFRQLRAFASIARHHSFSKAATELHLTQSSLSGLIKEMEKTAGYSIV' A
#
# COMPACT_ATOMS: atom_id res chain seq x y z
N MET A 1 -9.98 6.26 -12.80
CA MET A 1 -8.99 6.22 -11.69
C MET A 1 -9.72 6.41 -10.37
N ASN A 2 -9.93 5.34 -9.62
CA ASN A 2 -10.56 5.40 -8.29
C ASN A 2 -9.57 4.94 -7.22
N ILE A 3 -8.56 5.79 -6.93
CA ILE A 3 -7.56 5.52 -5.89
C ILE A 3 -8.06 6.15 -4.59
N THR A 4 -8.07 5.35 -3.52
CA THR A 4 -8.51 5.81 -2.19
C THR A 4 -7.37 6.42 -1.39
N PHE A 5 -7.70 7.32 -0.45
CA PHE A 5 -6.72 7.85 0.52
C PHE A 5 -6.03 6.74 1.33
N ARG A 6 -6.72 5.62 1.59
CA ARG A 6 -6.15 4.50 2.32
C ARG A 6 -5.03 3.82 1.53
N GLN A 7 -5.18 3.68 0.22
CA GLN A 7 -4.15 3.15 -0.67
C GLN A 7 -2.95 4.10 -0.80
N LEU A 8 -3.21 5.42 -0.90
CA LEU A 8 -2.13 6.41 -0.91
C LEU A 8 -1.33 6.41 0.40
N ARG A 9 -2.00 6.28 1.56
CA ARG A 9 -1.32 6.14 2.85
C ARG A 9 -0.51 4.85 2.95
N ALA A 10 -1.05 3.74 2.47
CA ALA A 10 -0.34 2.46 2.38
C ALA A 10 0.95 2.60 1.58
N PHE A 11 0.86 3.18 0.38
CA PHE A 11 2.02 3.43 -0.47
C PHE A 11 3.04 4.35 0.18
N ALA A 12 2.61 5.50 0.73
CA ALA A 12 3.50 6.44 1.39
C ALA A 12 4.21 5.85 2.63
N SER A 13 3.55 4.97 3.38
CA SER A 13 4.16 4.26 4.51
C SER A 13 5.20 3.23 4.02
N ILE A 14 4.89 2.45 2.99
CA ILE A 14 5.85 1.49 2.41
C ILE A 14 7.07 2.21 1.85
N ALA A 15 6.88 3.30 1.10
CA ALA A 15 7.97 4.09 0.54
C ALA A 15 8.88 4.68 1.63
N ARG A 16 8.33 5.04 2.80
CA ARG A 16 9.10 5.58 3.93
C ARG A 16 9.90 4.50 4.68
N HIS A 17 9.32 3.32 4.86
CA HIS A 17 9.94 2.23 5.63
C HIS A 17 10.77 1.26 4.81
N HIS A 18 10.59 1.26 3.48
CA HIS A 18 11.11 0.24 2.56
C HIS A 18 10.79 -1.20 3.03
N SER A 19 9.67 -1.39 3.73
CA SER A 19 9.30 -2.66 4.34
C SER A 19 7.79 -2.76 4.52
N PHE A 20 7.19 -3.76 3.89
CA PHE A 20 5.77 -4.08 4.06
C PHE A 20 5.41 -4.43 5.50
N SER A 21 6.28 -5.15 6.22
CA SER A 21 6.02 -5.52 7.61
C SER A 21 5.99 -4.30 8.53
N LYS A 22 6.96 -3.39 8.40
CA LYS A 22 7.00 -2.14 9.21
C LYS A 22 5.83 -1.22 8.88
N ALA A 23 5.50 -1.06 7.60
CA ALA A 23 4.37 -0.25 7.16
C ALA A 23 3.03 -0.83 7.64
N ALA A 24 2.88 -2.16 7.64
CA ALA A 24 1.69 -2.82 8.16
C ALA A 24 1.54 -2.59 9.67
N THR A 25 2.64 -2.66 10.43
CA THR A 25 2.65 -2.31 11.85
C THR A 25 2.27 -0.85 12.10
N GLU A 26 2.84 0.11 11.34
CA GLU A 26 2.49 1.54 11.46
C GLU A 26 0.99 1.79 11.22
N LEU A 27 0.41 1.11 10.23
CA LEU A 27 -0.97 1.32 9.81
C LEU A 27 -1.98 0.45 10.57
N HIS A 28 -1.53 -0.34 11.55
CA HIS A 28 -2.34 -1.32 12.28
C HIS A 28 -3.07 -2.30 11.34
N LEU A 29 -2.34 -2.79 10.35
CA LEU A 29 -2.79 -3.74 9.35
C LEU A 29 -2.01 -5.03 9.44
N THR A 30 -2.59 -6.11 8.93
CA THR A 30 -1.78 -7.29 8.57
C THR A 30 -1.00 -6.98 7.30
N GLN A 31 0.17 -7.63 7.13
CA GLN A 31 0.95 -7.48 5.91
C GLN A 31 0.15 -7.88 4.65
N SER A 32 -0.69 -8.92 4.74
CA SER A 32 -1.55 -9.37 3.64
C SER A 32 -2.61 -8.33 3.24
N SER A 33 -3.26 -7.68 4.22
CA SER A 33 -4.23 -6.62 3.93
C SER A 33 -3.58 -5.38 3.32
N LEU A 34 -2.36 -5.02 3.77
CA LEU A 34 -1.57 -3.95 3.19
C LEU A 34 -1.18 -4.26 1.74
N SER A 35 -0.71 -5.48 1.47
CA SER A 35 -0.37 -5.94 0.12
C SER A 35 -1.58 -5.87 -0.82
N GLY A 36 -2.77 -6.28 -0.34
CA GLY A 36 -4.01 -6.15 -1.11
C GLY A 36 -4.34 -4.70 -1.49
N LEU A 37 -4.14 -3.74 -0.59
CA LEU A 37 -4.35 -2.30 -0.90
C LEU A 37 -3.45 -1.83 -2.04
N ILE A 38 -2.17 -2.20 -2.01
CA ILE A 38 -1.21 -1.83 -3.06
C ILE A 38 -1.57 -2.48 -4.39
N LYS A 39 -1.89 -3.77 -4.39
CA LYS A 39 -2.25 -4.50 -5.60
C LYS A 39 -3.46 -3.89 -6.32
N GLU A 40 -4.50 -3.50 -5.57
CA GLU A 40 -5.67 -2.84 -6.15
C GLU A 40 -5.35 -1.41 -6.64
N MET A 41 -4.42 -0.72 -5.98
CA MET A 41 -3.96 0.60 -6.40
C MET A 41 -3.18 0.51 -7.72
N GLU A 42 -2.23 -0.43 -7.84
CA GLU A 42 -1.45 -0.69 -9.05
C GLU A 42 -2.36 -1.11 -10.22
N LYS A 43 -3.35 -1.97 -9.96
CA LYS A 43 -4.37 -2.34 -10.94
C LYS A 43 -5.14 -1.12 -11.47
N THR A 44 -5.42 -0.15 -10.59
CA THR A 44 -6.09 1.11 -10.97
C THR A 44 -5.17 2.05 -11.73
N ALA A 45 -3.86 2.05 -11.41
CA ALA A 45 -2.84 2.84 -12.08
C ALA A 45 -2.44 2.27 -13.45
N GLY A 46 -2.55 0.95 -13.63
CA GLY A 46 -2.18 0.23 -14.85
C GLY A 46 -0.73 -0.23 -14.91
N TYR A 47 0.04 -0.06 -13.84
CA TYR A 47 1.45 -0.45 -13.74
C TYR A 47 1.85 -0.70 -12.29
N SER A 48 2.89 -1.51 -12.10
CA SER A 48 3.46 -1.80 -10.78
C SER A 48 4.46 -0.72 -10.36
N ILE A 49 4.45 -0.36 -9.09
CA ILE A 49 5.24 0.76 -8.53
C ILE A 49 5.96 0.42 -7.22
N VAL A 50 5.82 -0.80 -6.69
CA VAL A 50 6.41 -1.23 -5.41
C VAL A 50 7.22 -2.51 -5.56
#